data_AF-A0A967Q6Y3-F1
#
_entry.id   AF-A0A967Q6Y3-F1
#
_cell.length_a   1.000
_cell.length_b   1.000
_cell.length_c   1.000
_cell.angle_alpha   90.00
_cell.angle_beta   90.00
_cell.angle_gamma   90.00
#
_symmetry.space_group_name_H-M   'P 1'
#
loop_
_entity.id
_entity.type
_entity.pdbx_description
1 polymer ?
#
loop_
_entity_poly.entity_id
_entity_poly.type
_entity_poly.pdbx_seq_one_letter_code
_entity_poly.pdbx_strand_id
1 'polypeptide(L)' 'WMKLDLEGMIAAHGETPETALDLFQQALSKTPSSNQQARIYYHASLTYRKLGNVIDSKNALFHAVNNAGS' A
#
# COMPACT_ATOMS: atom_id res chain seq x y z
N TRP A 1 7.94 -2.14 10.38
CA TRP A 1 7.05 -1.96 9.22
C TRP A 1 6.95 -0.49 8.79
N MET A 2 6.96 0.48 9.70
CA MET A 2 6.94 1.91 9.35
C MET A 2 8.08 2.35 8.40
N LYS A 3 9.28 1.74 8.54
CA LYS A 3 10.38 1.92 7.59
C LYS A 3 10.07 1.34 6.20
N LEU A 4 9.43 0.17 6.12
CA LEU A 4 9.06 -0.48 4.85
C LEU A 4 7.96 0.31 4.11
N ASP A 5 7.00 0.86 4.86
CA ASP A 5 5.97 1.76 4.32
C ASP A 5 6.61 3.01 3.68
N LEU A 6 7.55 3.65 4.39
CA LEU A 6 8.30 4.80 3.88
C LEU A 6 9.14 4.45 2.63
N GLU A 7 9.87 3.33 2.67
CA GLU A 7 10.65 2.85 1.51
C GLU A 7 9.73 2.56 0.31
N GLY A 8 8.55 1.98 0.55
CA GLY A 8 7.54 1.73 -0.47
C GLY A 8 7.05 3.03 -1.10
N MET A 9 6.79 4.07 -0.30
CA MET A 9 6.41 5.39 -0.82
C MET A 9 7.50 6.04 -1.68
N ILE A 10 8.77 5.92 -1.29
CA ILE A 10 9.90 6.44 -2.08
C ILE A 10 9.98 5.71 -3.42
N ALA A 11 9.86 4.37 -3.43
CA ALA A 11 9.84 3.58 -4.67
C ALA A 11 8.64 3.91 -5.57
N ALA A 12 7.45 4.15 -4.98
CA ALA A 12 6.24 4.51 -5.70
C ALA A 12 6.35 5.88 -6.40
N HIS A 13 7.04 6.83 -5.77
CA HIS A 13 7.34 8.13 -6.37
C HIS A 13 8.48 8.07 -7.40
N GLY A 14 9.41 7.12 -7.25
CA GLY A 14 10.37 6.77 -8.28
C GLY A 14 9.76 6.07 -9.49
N GLU A 15 10.63 5.51 -10.33
CA GLU A 15 10.26 4.71 -11.51
C GLU A 15 10.24 3.20 -11.20
N THR A 16 10.06 2.80 -9.93
CA THR A 16 10.04 1.39 -9.49
C THR A 16 8.75 1.01 -8.73
N PRO A 17 7.56 1.21 -9.33
CA PRO A 17 6.28 0.92 -8.68
C PRO A 17 6.08 -0.55 -8.26
N GLU A 18 6.70 -1.52 -8.94
CA GLU A 18 6.65 -2.93 -8.54
C GLU A 18 7.41 -3.19 -7.24
N THR A 19 8.54 -2.50 -7.04
CA THR A 19 9.30 -2.56 -5.78
C THR A 19 8.50 -1.98 -4.63
N ALA A 20 7.76 -0.90 -4.88
CA ALA A 20 6.87 -0.31 -3.88
C ALA A 20 5.81 -1.29 -3.39
N LEU A 21 5.19 -2.04 -4.31
CA LEU A 21 4.16 -3.02 -3.98
C LEU A 21 4.70 -4.16 -3.10
N ASP A 22 5.90 -4.67 -3.40
CA ASP A 22 6.57 -5.68 -2.55
C ASP A 22 6.83 -5.14 -1.14
N LEU A 23 7.35 -3.91 -1.04
CA LEU A 23 7.61 -3.25 0.25
C LEU A 23 6.32 -3.05 1.07
N PHE A 24 5.22 -2.67 0.42
CA PHE A 24 3.92 -2.55 1.08
C PHE A 24 3.39 -3.89 1.57
N GLN A 25 3.55 -4.97 0.79
CA GLN A 25 3.15 -6.31 1.21
C GLN A 25 3.97 -6.78 2.43
N GLN A 26 5.28 -6.55 2.42
CA GLN A 26 6.13 -6.81 3.58
C GLN A 26 5.73 -5.94 4.79
N ALA A 27 5.36 -4.67 4.59
CA ALA A 27 4.89 -3.80 5.65
C ALA A 27 3.58 -4.32 6.27
N LEU A 28 2.60 -4.71 5.45
CA LEU A 28 1.31 -5.25 5.88
C LEU A 28 1.49 -6.50 6.76
N SER A 29 2.32 -7.46 6.35
CA SER A 29 2.56 -8.70 7.11
C SER A 29 3.11 -8.47 8.53
N LYS A 30 3.70 -7.30 8.79
CA LYS A 30 4.34 -6.95 10.07
C LYS A 30 3.55 -5.92 10.86
N THR A 31 2.43 -5.42 10.33
CA THR A 31 1.67 -4.32 10.93
C THR A 31 0.44 -4.87 11.63
N PRO A 32 0.34 -4.81 12.98
CA PRO A 32 -0.85 -5.29 13.69
C PRO A 32 -1.98 -4.25 13.77
N SER A 33 -1.68 -2.96 13.54
CA SER A 33 -2.66 -1.88 13.68
C SER A 33 -3.48 -1.71 12.41
N SER A 34 -4.82 -1.82 12.52
CA SER A 34 -5.76 -1.59 11.40
C SER A 34 -5.57 -0.22 10.77
N ASN A 35 -5.45 0.84 11.59
CA ASN A 35 -5.19 2.20 11.09
C ASN A 35 -3.87 2.34 10.31
N GLN A 36 -2.84 1.59 10.69
CA GLN A 36 -1.57 1.60 9.94
C GLN A 36 -1.69 0.77 8.66
N GLN A 37 -2.35 -0.40 8.71
CA GLN A 37 -2.64 -1.19 7.53
C GLN A 37 -3.48 -0.39 6.51
N ALA A 38 -4.45 0.40 6.98
CA ALA A 38 -5.29 1.25 6.15
C ALA A 38 -4.45 2.21 5.29
N ARG A 39 -3.44 2.85 5.90
CA ARG A 39 -2.53 3.75 5.17
C ARG A 39 -1.68 3.01 4.15
N ILE A 40 -1.12 1.85 4.52
CA ILE A 40 -0.31 1.04 3.61
C ILE A 40 -1.15 0.58 2.41
N TYR A 41 -2.38 0.11 2.64
CA TYR A 41 -3.31 -0.25 1.56
C TYR A 41 -3.68 0.94 0.67
N TYR A 42 -3.82 2.14 1.25
CA TYR A 42 -4.05 3.35 0.48
C TYR A 42 -2.86 3.66 -0.45
N HIS A 43 -1.62 3.59 0.04
CA HIS A 43 -0.43 3.79 -0.79
C HIS A 43 -0.29 2.72 -1.89
N ALA A 44 -0.57 1.46 -1.58
CA ALA A 44 -0.61 0.40 -2.57
C ALA A 44 -1.68 0.66 -3.65
N SER A 45 -2.86 1.16 -3.27
CA SER A 45 -3.94 1.48 -4.23
C SER A 45 -3.55 2.54 -5.26
N LEU A 46 -2.80 3.57 -4.83
CA LEU A 46 -2.31 4.62 -5.71
C LEU A 46 -1.23 4.08 -6.65
N THR A 47 -0.37 3.19 -6.15
CA THR A 47 0.70 2.56 -6.93
C THR A 47 0.13 1.65 -8.02
N TYR A 48 -0.86 0.81 -7.68
CA TYR A 48 -1.58 0.03 -8.69
C TYR A 48 -2.26 0.92 -9.74
N ARG A 49 -2.83 2.07 -9.34
CA ARG A 49 -3.43 3.00 -10.30
C ARG A 49 -2.38 3.59 -11.26
N LYS A 50 -1.19 3.94 -10.76
CA LYS A 50 -0.07 4.43 -11.57
C LYS A 50 0.36 3.39 -12.63
N LEU A 51 0.31 2.11 -12.27
CA LEU A 51 0.59 0.98 -13.16
C LEU A 51 -0.53 0.63 -14.16
N GLY A 52 -1.70 1.26 -14.06
CA GLY A 52 -2.87 0.89 -14.87
C GLY A 52 -3.62 -0.35 -14.37
N ASN A 53 -3.23 -0.93 -13.23
CA ASN A 53 -3.86 -2.09 -12.62
C ASN A 53 -5.11 -1.67 -11.84
N VAL A 54 -6.18 -1.34 -12.56
CA VAL A 54 -7.41 -0.74 -11.99
C VAL A 54 -8.11 -1.67 -10.99
N ILE A 55 -8.13 -2.98 -11.24
CA ILE A 55 -8.80 -3.96 -10.37
C ILE A 55 -8.08 -4.02 -9.01
N ASP A 56 -6.76 -4.20 -9.01
CA ASP A 56 -5.96 -4.26 -7.79
C ASP A 56 -6.00 -2.95 -7.01
N SER A 57 -6.01 -1.81 -7.72
CA SER A 57 -6.20 -0.50 -7.10
C SER A 57 -7.51 -0.42 -6.31
N LYS A 58 -8.62 -0.87 -6.88
CA LYS A 58 -9.93 -0.89 -6.20
C LYS A 58 -9.95 -1.84 -5.01
N ASN A 59 -9.35 -3.02 -5.14
CA ASN A 59 -9.25 -4.00 -4.07
C ASN A 59 -8.43 -3.46 -2.88
N ALA A 60 -7.26 -2.88 -3.15
CA ALA A 60 -6.44 -2.25 -2.12
C ALA A 60 -7.17 -1.08 -1.44
N LEU A 61 -7.89 -0.25 -2.20
CA LEU A 61 -8.68 0.84 -1.62
C LEU A 61 -9.83 0.34 -0.73
N PHE A 62 -10.49 -0.76 -1.10
CA PHE A 62 -11.50 -1.41 -0.27
C PHE A 62 -10.94 -1.83 1.09
N HIS A 63 -9.76 -2.47 1.11
CA HIS A 63 -9.08 -2.81 2.36
C HIS A 63 -8.68 -1.57 3.17
N ALA A 64 -8.22 -0.51 2.50
CA ALA A 64 -7.87 0.75 3.17
C ALA A 64 -9.06 1.34 3.93
N VAL A 65 -10.23 1.41 3.29
CA VAL A 65 -11.45 1.98 3.88
C VAL A 65 -11.95 1.13 5.04
N ASN A 66 -12.00 -0.20 4.89
CA ASN A 66 -12.48 -1.08 5.96
C ASN A 66 -11.58 -1.02 7.20
N ASN A 67 -10.26 -1.00 7.01
CA ASN A 67 -9.31 -0.97 8.11
C ASN A 67 -9.26 0.39 8.83
N ALA A 68 -9.69 1.48 8.19
CA ALA A 68 -9.78 2.81 8.81
C ALA A 68 -11.04 2.98 9.68
N GLY A 69 -12.09 2.19 9.42
CA GLY A 69 -13.34 2.20 10.19
C GLY A 69 -13.43 1.14 11.30
N SER A 70 -12.36 0.36 11.50
CA SER A 70 -12.26 -0.74 12.48
C SER A 70 -11.50 -0.30 13.73
#